data_AF-A0A6J0V5A8-F1
#
_entry.id   AF-A0A6J0V5A8-F1
#
_cell.length_a   1.000
_cell.length_b   1.000
_cell.length_c   1.000
_cell.angle_alpha   90.00
_cell.angle_beta   90.00
_cell.angle_gamma   90.00
#
_symmetry.space_group_name_H-M   'P 1'
#
loop_
_entity.id
_entity.type
_entity.pdbx_description
1 polymer ?
#
loop_
_entity_poly.entity_id
_entity_poly.type
_entity_poly.pdbx_seq_one_letter_code
_entity_poly.pdbx_strand_id
1 'polypeptide(L)'
;MLSHSPGMMNLGTIDVYLNTLGTSLQTVAYSDEEQENEAWRGYLERKNVVLEFLHSDLSLHLLRRHHKRIELLKKCSYYIEILPKHLALGDQNHLMLPTTLFQLIDPWRFQRMKKVGTIQTKIQLLLLSDLLEELERGRQELVHFLENYDMMTFLSQWDTIKQRLSYLSDQMDYFLALLVPGRLYVKHRLVSDVGIAKIPHIRLVLSTKLPLMFDRRESVAYEDWVSLKWFVNSQQPQLEQYELRFKLLESRTPQERAHCGTMNVTSNTFEIHNLLPDRLYRFTVKRAETYTLVYEQWHDSILLKTKPYLEEEMESATSEP
;
A
#
# COMPACT_ATOMS: atom_id res chain seq x y z
N MET A 1 -14.55 -10.62 7.44
CA MET A 1 -13.92 -11.48 8.47
C MET A 1 -13.47 -10.57 9.60
N LEU A 2 -14.05 -10.78 10.79
CA LEU A 2 -13.74 -10.02 12.00
C LEU A 2 -12.31 -10.37 12.43
N SER A 3 -11.37 -9.44 12.23
CA SER A 3 -10.04 -9.55 12.82
C SER A 3 -10.14 -9.14 14.28
N HIS A 4 -10.03 -10.10 15.19
CA HIS A 4 -9.65 -9.82 16.57
C HIS A 4 -8.28 -9.13 16.56
N SER A 5 -8.26 -7.85 16.93
CA SER A 5 -7.02 -7.19 17.36
C SER A 5 -6.56 -7.86 18.66
N PRO A 6 -5.31 -8.37 18.73
CA PRO A 6 -4.69 -8.64 20.01
C PRO A 6 -4.52 -7.29 20.73
N GLY A 7 -4.76 -7.26 22.04
CA GLY A 7 -4.84 -6.04 22.83
C GLY A 7 -3.64 -5.12 22.62
N MET A 8 -3.87 -4.02 21.91
CA MET A 8 -3.03 -2.83 21.99
C MET A 8 -3.24 -2.23 23.39
N MET A 9 -2.16 -1.95 24.12
CA MET A 9 -2.29 -1.07 25.28
C MET A 9 -2.75 0.30 24.78
N ASN A 10 -3.86 0.77 25.33
CA ASN A 10 -4.43 2.06 24.95
C ASN A 10 -3.51 3.19 25.45
N LEU A 11 -3.41 4.32 24.72
CA LEU A 11 -2.52 5.44 25.05
C LEU A 11 -2.69 5.94 26.50
N GLY A 12 -3.95 5.96 26.97
CA GLY A 12 -4.29 6.32 28.33
C GLY A 12 -3.76 5.33 29.37
N THR A 13 -3.50 4.08 29.00
CA THR A 13 -2.91 3.07 29.89
C THR A 13 -1.42 3.30 30.05
N ILE A 14 -0.67 3.52 28.96
CA ILE A 14 0.78 3.79 29.04
C ILE A 14 1.04 5.08 29.83
N ASP A 15 0.30 6.15 29.54
CA ASP A 15 0.49 7.44 30.19
C ASP A 15 0.05 7.44 31.67
N VAL A 16 -1.00 6.69 32.02
CA VAL A 16 -1.41 6.47 33.42
C VAL A 16 -0.38 5.64 34.18
N TYR A 17 0.12 4.55 33.61
CA TYR A 17 1.19 3.74 34.23
C TYR A 17 2.48 4.58 34.42
N LEU A 18 2.88 5.34 33.41
CA LEU A 18 4.07 6.19 33.43
C LEU A 18 3.97 7.39 34.38
N ASN A 19 2.75 7.87 34.69
CA ASN A 19 2.51 8.96 35.65
C ASN A 19 2.39 8.46 37.10
N THR A 20 1.81 7.29 37.35
CA THR A 20 1.82 6.67 38.70
C THR A 20 3.24 6.39 39.22
N LEU A 21 4.20 6.17 38.31
CA LEU A 21 5.62 5.95 38.64
C LEU A 21 6.38 7.24 39.05
N GLY A 22 5.82 8.43 38.80
CA GLY A 22 6.49 9.70 39.06
C GLY A 22 6.32 10.27 40.47
N THR A 23 5.44 9.71 41.31
CA THR A 23 4.94 10.41 42.52
C THR A 23 5.36 9.83 43.88
N SER A 24 6.20 8.80 43.96
CA SER A 24 6.63 8.24 45.24
C SER A 24 8.13 8.38 45.49
N LEU A 25 8.57 9.53 46.00
CA LEU A 25 9.89 9.68 46.62
C LEU A 25 9.76 10.59 47.85
N GLN A 26 9.50 9.98 49.00
CA GLN A 26 9.76 10.58 50.32
C GLN A 26 11.04 9.96 50.86
N THR A 27 12.00 10.82 51.16
CA THR A 27 13.38 10.47 51.52
C THR A 27 13.44 9.88 52.93
N VAL A 28 13.76 8.59 53.03
CA VAL A 28 14.19 7.91 54.27
C VAL A 28 15.57 7.33 54.00
N ALA A 29 16.51 7.49 54.93
CA ALA A 29 17.88 6.99 54.80
C ALA A 29 17.89 5.46 54.98
N TYR A 30 18.11 4.73 53.90
CA TYR A 30 18.20 3.27 53.85
C TYR A 30 19.64 2.78 54.02
N SER A 31 19.80 1.52 54.41
CA SER A 31 21.10 0.84 54.40
C SER A 31 21.56 0.58 52.95
N ASP A 32 22.89 0.50 52.70
CA ASP A 32 23.45 0.30 51.35
C ASP A 32 22.85 -0.93 50.63
N GLU A 33 22.55 -2.01 51.36
CA GLU A 33 21.92 -3.23 50.82
C GLU A 33 20.45 -3.02 50.41
N GLU A 34 19.69 -2.22 51.14
CA GLU A 34 18.30 -1.90 50.81
C GLU A 34 18.21 -0.97 49.60
N GLN A 35 19.15 -0.02 49.50
CA GLN A 35 19.24 0.92 48.38
C GLN A 35 19.64 0.22 47.07
N GLU A 36 20.56 -0.75 47.12
CA GLU A 36 20.92 -1.58 45.96
C GLU A 36 19.74 -2.47 45.51
N ASN A 37 19.00 -3.02 46.46
CA ASN A 37 17.83 -3.86 46.18
C ASN A 37 16.65 -3.04 45.60
N GLU A 38 16.48 -1.79 46.03
CA GLU A 38 15.50 -0.86 45.44
C GLU A 38 15.89 -0.45 44.02
N ALA A 39 17.15 -0.10 43.79
CA ALA A 39 17.67 0.21 42.45
C ALA A 39 17.51 -0.97 41.49
N TRP A 40 17.81 -2.19 41.94
CA TRP A 40 17.64 -3.40 41.14
C TRP A 40 16.19 -3.65 40.74
N ARG A 41 15.25 -3.43 41.67
CA ARG A 41 13.81 -3.58 41.43
C ARG A 41 13.32 -2.55 40.40
N GLY A 42 13.70 -1.29 40.59
CA GLY A 42 13.37 -0.21 39.65
C GLY A 42 13.98 -0.42 38.26
N TYR A 43 15.20 -0.96 38.19
CA TYR A 43 15.82 -1.33 36.92
C TYR A 43 15.01 -2.42 36.21
N LEU A 44 14.65 -3.49 36.92
CA LEU A 44 13.94 -4.62 36.32
C LEU A 44 12.55 -4.20 35.81
N GLU A 45 11.83 -3.38 36.57
CA GLU A 45 10.53 -2.83 36.17
C GLU A 45 10.65 -1.99 34.89
N ARG A 46 11.56 -1.01 34.87
CA ARG A 46 11.79 -0.14 33.71
C ARG A 46 12.29 -0.91 32.50
N LYS A 47 13.16 -1.89 32.70
CA LYS A 47 13.63 -2.81 31.66
C LYS A 47 12.48 -3.61 31.06
N ASN A 48 11.56 -4.11 31.89
CA ASN A 48 10.38 -4.83 31.42
C ASN A 48 9.48 -3.95 30.56
N VAL A 49 9.29 -2.67 30.91
CA VAL A 49 8.55 -1.71 30.07
C VAL A 49 9.14 -1.62 28.66
N VAL A 50 10.47 -1.48 28.54
CA VAL A 50 11.14 -1.43 27.22
C VAL A 50 10.97 -2.75 26.46
N LEU A 51 11.14 -3.88 27.15
CA LEU A 51 10.99 -5.21 26.55
C LEU A 51 9.56 -5.44 26.05
N GLU A 52 8.55 -5.11 26.84
CA GLU A 52 7.14 -5.23 26.47
C GLU A 52 6.84 -4.41 25.20
N PHE A 53 7.28 -3.16 25.15
CA PHE A 53 7.13 -2.32 23.96
C PHE A 53 7.82 -2.92 22.73
N LEU A 54 9.05 -3.45 22.89
CA LEU A 54 9.78 -4.12 21.81
C LEU A 54 9.15 -5.44 21.36
N HIS A 55 8.41 -6.14 22.21
CA HIS A 55 7.76 -7.41 21.88
C HIS A 55 6.34 -7.25 21.36
N SER A 56 5.70 -6.12 21.63
CA SER A 56 4.34 -5.80 21.19
C SER A 56 4.35 -4.73 20.10
N ASP A 57 4.33 -3.46 20.51
CA ASP A 57 4.07 -2.28 19.69
C ASP A 57 5.18 -1.97 18.67
N LEU A 58 6.41 -2.39 18.95
CA LEU A 58 7.55 -2.23 18.02
C LEU A 58 8.17 -3.57 17.63
N SER A 59 7.39 -4.65 17.64
CA SER A 59 7.89 -5.99 17.32
C SER A 59 8.42 -6.11 15.89
N LEU A 60 9.46 -6.93 15.71
CA LEU A 60 10.05 -7.19 14.39
C LEU A 60 9.02 -7.76 13.39
N HIS A 61 8.08 -8.57 13.89
CA HIS A 61 7.00 -9.11 13.07
C HIS A 61 6.07 -8.00 12.55
N LEU A 62 5.71 -7.06 13.42
CA LEU A 62 4.86 -5.92 13.07
C LEU A 62 5.56 -5.02 12.04
N LEU A 63 6.82 -4.67 12.25
CA LEU A 63 7.61 -3.88 11.31
C LEU A 63 7.70 -4.55 9.92
N ARG A 64 8.00 -5.86 9.87
CA ARG A 64 7.99 -6.64 8.61
C ARG A 64 6.62 -6.64 7.93
N ARG A 65 5.54 -6.71 8.70
CA ARG A 65 4.18 -6.62 8.16
C ARG A 65 3.93 -5.24 7.56
N HIS A 66 4.37 -4.18 8.21
CA HIS A 66 4.27 -2.81 7.68
C HIS A 66 5.11 -2.60 6.43
N HIS A 67 6.31 -3.18 6.36
CA HIS A 67 7.12 -3.16 5.14
C HIS A 67 6.37 -3.77 3.95
N LYS A 68 5.79 -4.97 4.13
CA LYS A 68 4.94 -5.61 3.10
C LYS A 68 3.73 -4.75 2.73
N ARG A 69 3.15 -4.04 3.71
CA ARG A 69 2.00 -3.17 3.49
C ARG A 69 2.37 -1.94 2.65
N ILE A 70 3.51 -1.31 2.92
CA ILE A 70 4.02 -0.17 2.15
C ILE A 70 4.34 -0.62 0.72
N GLU A 71 5.03 -1.76 0.56
CA GLU A 71 5.33 -2.31 -0.76
C GLU A 71 4.06 -2.63 -1.56
N LEU A 72 3.00 -3.08 -0.89
CA LEU A 72 1.69 -3.22 -1.51
C LEU A 72 1.10 -1.86 -1.93
N LEU A 73 1.15 -0.85 -1.05
CA LEU A 73 0.62 0.50 -1.33
C LEU A 73 1.35 1.19 -2.49
N LYS A 74 2.67 1.01 -2.63
CA LYS A 74 3.46 1.49 -3.78
C LYS A 74 3.00 0.87 -5.11
N LYS A 75 2.43 -0.34 -5.07
CA LYS A 75 1.92 -1.06 -6.24
C LYS A 75 0.44 -0.79 -6.55
N CYS A 76 -0.27 -0.12 -5.65
CA CYS A 76 -1.66 0.22 -5.85
C CYS A 76 -1.85 1.34 -6.88
N SER A 77 -3.04 1.42 -7.45
CA SER A 77 -3.49 2.53 -8.29
C SER A 77 -4.39 3.46 -7.46
N TYR A 78 -4.26 4.77 -7.62
CA TYR A 78 -4.98 5.77 -6.82
C TYR A 78 -5.87 6.63 -7.69
N TYR A 79 -7.09 6.89 -7.23
CA TYR A 79 -8.14 7.58 -7.99
C TYR A 79 -8.75 8.72 -7.19
N ILE A 80 -9.31 9.70 -7.90
CA ILE A 80 -10.21 10.69 -7.31
C ILE A 80 -11.64 10.16 -7.38
N GLU A 81 -12.27 10.05 -6.22
CA GLU A 81 -13.72 9.87 -6.10
C GLU A 81 -14.39 11.19 -5.78
N ILE A 82 -15.47 11.48 -6.52
CA ILE A 82 -16.32 12.66 -6.30
C ILE A 82 -17.55 12.19 -5.54
N LEU A 83 -17.71 12.70 -4.32
CA LEU A 83 -18.84 12.37 -3.45
C LEU A 83 -19.67 13.62 -3.16
N PRO A 84 -21.01 13.55 -3.14
CA PRO A 84 -21.84 14.63 -2.63
C PRO A 84 -21.59 14.84 -1.12
N LYS A 85 -21.55 16.10 -0.67
CA LYS A 85 -21.33 16.47 0.75
C LYS A 85 -22.57 16.25 1.62
N HIS A 86 -23.77 16.22 1.04
CA HIS A 86 -25.03 16.04 1.76
C HIS A 86 -25.77 14.81 1.24
N LEU A 87 -25.38 13.62 1.70
CA LEU A 87 -26.33 12.52 1.84
C LEU A 87 -26.96 12.68 3.23
N ALA A 88 -27.93 13.60 3.36
CA ALA A 88 -28.82 13.52 4.51
C ALA A 88 -29.63 12.23 4.35
N LEU A 89 -29.61 11.35 5.36
CA LEU A 89 -30.49 10.18 5.42
C LEU A 89 -31.93 10.65 5.15
N GLY A 90 -32.48 10.32 3.98
CA GLY A 90 -33.91 10.51 3.70
C GLY A 90 -34.28 11.05 2.32
N ASP A 91 -33.40 11.74 1.59
CA ASP A 91 -33.78 12.36 0.31
C ASP A 91 -33.31 11.50 -0.88
N GLN A 92 -34.13 10.52 -1.25
CA GLN A 92 -33.85 9.56 -2.34
C GLN A 92 -33.92 10.17 -3.75
N ASN A 93 -34.17 11.48 -3.89
CA ASN A 93 -34.48 12.10 -5.18
C ASN A 93 -33.28 12.79 -5.89
N HIS A 94 -32.08 12.78 -5.32
CA HIS A 94 -30.92 13.48 -5.90
C HIS A 94 -29.65 12.64 -6.01
N LEU A 95 -29.77 11.36 -6.38
CA LEU A 95 -28.65 10.60 -6.93
C LEU A 95 -28.36 11.10 -8.36
N MET A 96 -27.78 12.30 -8.48
CA MET A 96 -27.12 12.69 -9.73
C MET A 96 -26.06 11.63 -10.03
N LEU A 97 -26.25 10.91 -11.15
CA LEU A 97 -25.30 9.89 -11.59
C LEU A 97 -23.89 10.52 -11.68
N PRO A 98 -22.82 9.76 -11.34
CA PRO A 98 -21.45 10.26 -11.38
C PRO A 98 -21.11 10.99 -12.70
N THR A 99 -21.63 10.50 -13.82
CA THR A 99 -21.47 11.09 -15.16
C THR A 99 -22.02 12.51 -15.26
N THR A 100 -23.15 12.81 -14.62
CA THR A 100 -23.76 14.15 -14.62
C THR A 100 -22.99 15.11 -13.73
N LEU A 101 -22.37 14.63 -12.64
CA LEU A 101 -21.50 15.44 -11.79
C LEU A 101 -20.19 15.84 -12.50
N PHE A 102 -19.62 14.94 -13.32
CA PHE A 102 -18.42 15.25 -14.12
C PHE A 102 -18.66 16.37 -15.15
N GLN A 103 -19.86 16.44 -15.74
CA GLN A 103 -20.21 17.49 -16.69
C GLN A 103 -20.24 18.90 -16.07
N LEU A 104 -20.43 18.99 -14.75
CA LEU A 104 -20.46 20.25 -14.01
C LEU A 104 -19.06 20.71 -13.57
N ILE A 105 -18.07 19.82 -13.59
CA ILE A 105 -16.72 20.12 -13.12
C ILE A 105 -15.92 20.75 -14.26
N ASP A 106 -15.26 21.87 -13.97
CA ASP A 106 -14.32 22.48 -14.90
C ASP A 106 -13.13 21.54 -15.17
N PRO A 107 -12.89 21.14 -16.44
CA PRO A 107 -11.85 20.17 -16.76
C PRO A 107 -10.45 20.61 -16.35
N TRP A 108 -10.13 21.91 -16.46
CA TRP A 108 -8.81 22.45 -16.10
C TRP A 108 -8.57 22.47 -14.59
N ARG A 109 -9.60 22.81 -13.80
CA ARG A 109 -9.57 22.72 -12.34
C ARG A 109 -9.43 21.27 -11.89
N PHE A 110 -10.12 20.33 -12.53
CA PHE A 110 -9.97 18.91 -12.21
C PHE A 110 -8.58 18.38 -12.56
N GLN A 111 -8.00 18.76 -13.71
CA GLN A 111 -6.62 18.39 -14.05
C GLN A 111 -5.61 18.93 -13.03
N ARG A 112 -5.79 20.17 -12.53
CA ARG A 112 -4.98 20.68 -11.41
C ARG A 112 -5.16 19.83 -10.14
N MET A 113 -6.39 19.38 -9.88
CA MET A 113 -6.69 18.53 -8.73
C MET A 113 -6.07 17.13 -8.86
N LYS A 114 -6.02 16.55 -10.08
CA LYS A 114 -5.25 15.33 -10.35
C LYS A 114 -3.80 15.52 -9.95
N LYS A 115 -3.16 16.62 -10.38
CA LYS A 115 -1.76 16.92 -10.01
C LYS A 115 -1.56 17.02 -8.50
N VAL A 116 -2.47 17.70 -7.80
CA VAL A 116 -2.45 17.78 -6.31
C VAL A 116 -2.54 16.37 -5.71
N GLY A 117 -3.48 15.55 -6.17
CA GLY A 117 -3.61 14.17 -5.73
C GLY A 117 -2.34 13.36 -5.98
N THR A 118 -1.71 13.50 -7.16
CA THR A 118 -0.49 12.77 -7.52
C THR A 118 0.65 13.14 -6.57
N ILE A 119 0.81 14.44 -6.29
CA ILE A 119 1.83 14.93 -5.36
C ILE A 119 1.54 14.43 -3.94
N GLN A 120 0.29 14.51 -3.49
CA GLN A 120 -0.12 14.05 -2.16
C GLN A 120 0.14 12.55 -1.98
N THR A 121 -0.23 11.72 -2.96
CA THR A 121 0.04 10.27 -2.93
C THR A 121 1.54 9.98 -2.88
N LYS A 122 2.35 10.68 -3.69
CA LYS A 122 3.82 10.51 -3.67
C LYS A 122 4.41 10.88 -2.31
N ILE A 123 4.03 12.03 -1.76
CA ILE A 123 4.48 12.48 -0.43
C ILE A 123 4.07 11.45 0.64
N GLN A 124 2.82 10.99 0.62
CA GLN A 124 2.33 10.00 1.57
C GLN A 124 3.12 8.69 1.51
N LEU A 125 3.42 8.17 0.31
CA LEU A 125 4.18 6.93 0.15
C LEU A 125 5.64 7.06 0.58
N LEU A 126 6.26 8.21 0.31
CA LEU A 126 7.61 8.52 0.78
C LEU A 126 7.63 8.62 2.30
N LEU A 127 6.75 9.42 2.88
CA LEU A 127 6.66 9.63 4.33
C LEU A 127 6.38 8.32 5.07
N LEU A 128 5.52 7.44 4.56
CA LEU A 128 5.31 6.11 5.13
C LEU A 128 6.62 5.29 5.16
N SER A 129 7.44 5.38 4.12
CA SER A 129 8.71 4.65 4.05
C SER A 129 9.70 5.22 5.08
N ASP A 130 9.83 6.56 5.13
CA ASP A 130 10.74 7.25 6.05
C ASP A 130 10.36 7.00 7.52
N LEU A 131 9.06 7.03 7.84
CA LEU A 131 8.55 6.76 9.19
C LEU A 131 8.82 5.30 9.61
N LEU A 132 8.69 4.34 8.70
CA LEU A 132 9.00 2.95 9.01
C LEU A 132 10.49 2.75 9.29
N GLU A 133 11.35 3.42 8.52
CA GLU A 133 12.80 3.42 8.76
C GLU A 133 13.16 4.06 10.11
N GLU A 134 12.50 5.16 10.48
CA GLU A 134 12.64 5.79 11.80
C GLU A 134 12.26 4.83 12.93
N LEU A 135 11.15 4.11 12.78
CA LEU A 135 10.68 3.11 13.75
C LEU A 135 11.65 1.94 13.87
N GLU A 136 12.20 1.46 12.76
CA GLU A 136 13.23 0.41 12.74
C GLU A 136 14.52 0.86 13.43
N ARG A 137 14.98 2.09 13.18
CA ARG A 137 16.15 2.66 13.85
C ARG A 137 15.91 2.87 15.34
N GLY A 138 14.76 3.42 15.71
CA GLY A 138 14.35 3.56 17.11
C GLY A 138 14.28 2.23 17.85
N ARG A 139 13.84 1.17 17.18
CA ARG A 139 13.89 -0.19 17.72
C ARG A 139 15.33 -0.61 18.03
N GLN A 140 16.25 -0.42 17.10
CA GLN A 140 17.67 -0.78 17.28
C GLN A 140 18.30 -0.01 18.43
N GLU A 141 17.98 1.28 18.58
CA GLU A 141 18.44 2.10 19.70
C GLU A 141 17.93 1.58 21.05
N LEU A 142 16.64 1.21 21.16
CA LEU A 142 16.09 0.65 22.40
C LEU A 142 16.72 -0.69 22.76
N VAL A 143 16.98 -1.55 21.77
CA VAL A 143 17.72 -2.81 21.98
C VAL A 143 19.14 -2.52 22.45
N HIS A 144 19.81 -1.51 21.85
CA HIS A 144 21.14 -1.11 22.25
C HIS A 144 21.20 -0.67 23.72
N PHE A 145 20.23 0.11 24.20
CA PHE A 145 20.14 0.48 25.62
C PHE A 145 20.02 -0.75 26.53
N LEU A 146 19.24 -1.76 26.14
CA LEU A 146 19.05 -2.97 26.93
C LEU A 146 20.28 -3.88 26.98
N GLU A 147 21.05 -3.94 25.89
CA GLU A 147 22.19 -4.83 25.75
C GLU A 147 23.50 -4.22 26.28
N ASN A 148 23.66 -2.91 26.17
CA ASN A 148 24.96 -2.26 26.38
C ASN A 148 25.03 -1.37 27.63
N TYR A 149 23.90 -0.99 28.23
CA TYR A 149 23.93 -0.19 29.45
C TYR A 149 23.94 -1.10 30.67
N ASP A 150 24.85 -0.81 31.61
CA ASP A 150 24.78 -1.39 32.93
C ASP A 150 23.58 -0.83 33.72
N MET A 151 23.28 -1.44 34.87
CA MET A 151 22.12 -1.07 35.69
C MET A 151 22.06 0.43 36.01
N MET A 152 23.19 1.00 36.45
CA MET A 152 23.26 2.39 36.89
C MET A 152 23.15 3.38 35.73
N THR A 153 23.76 3.07 34.59
CA THR A 153 23.65 3.86 33.37
C THR A 153 22.23 3.82 32.84
N PHE A 154 21.58 2.65 32.84
CA PHE A 154 20.19 2.51 32.41
C PHE A 154 19.23 3.32 33.28
N LEU A 155 19.38 3.26 34.61
CA LEU A 155 18.54 4.02 35.54
C LEU A 155 18.74 5.53 35.43
N SER A 156 19.99 5.99 35.27
CA SER A 156 20.30 7.41 35.12
C SER A 156 19.84 7.99 33.77
N GLN A 157 19.82 7.19 32.71
CA GLN A 157 19.32 7.58 31.38
C GLN A 157 17.83 7.30 31.18
N TRP A 158 17.10 6.90 32.23
CA TRP A 158 15.72 6.45 32.10
C TRP A 158 14.79 7.50 31.49
N ASP A 159 14.92 8.78 31.86
CA ASP A 159 14.06 9.83 31.31
C ASP A 159 14.25 9.98 29.79
N THR A 160 15.49 9.85 29.31
CA THR A 160 15.82 9.82 27.87
C THR A 160 15.18 8.61 27.19
N ILE A 161 15.28 7.43 27.80
CA ILE A 161 14.69 6.18 27.28
C ILE A 161 13.16 6.31 27.22
N LYS A 162 12.54 6.86 28.27
CA LYS A 162 11.10 7.09 28.38
C LYS A 162 10.61 8.08 27.31
N GLN A 163 11.33 9.17 27.08
CA GLN A 163 11.02 10.11 25.99
C GLN A 163 11.12 9.44 24.63
N ARG A 164 12.13 8.59 24.41
CA ARG A 164 12.27 7.85 23.15
C ARG A 164 11.13 6.86 22.94
N LEU A 165 10.69 6.15 23.98
CA LEU A 165 9.51 5.28 23.92
C LEU A 165 8.25 6.06 23.50
N SER A 166 7.97 7.19 24.17
CA SER A 166 6.82 8.04 23.85
C SER A 166 6.88 8.53 22.40
N TYR A 167 8.04 9.03 21.97
CA TYR A 167 8.22 9.49 20.60
C TYR A 167 7.95 8.38 19.57
N LEU A 168 8.48 7.18 19.79
CA LEU A 168 8.28 6.06 18.86
C LEU A 168 6.81 5.59 18.85
N SER A 169 6.12 5.66 19.98
CA SER A 169 4.67 5.43 20.04
C SER A 169 3.92 6.43 19.17
N ASP A 170 4.20 7.74 19.32
CA ASP A 170 3.57 8.78 18.52
C ASP A 170 3.85 8.62 17.02
N GLN A 171 5.09 8.25 16.66
CA GLN A 171 5.45 7.96 15.27
C GLN A 171 4.68 6.76 14.72
N MET A 172 4.46 5.71 15.53
CA MET A 172 3.65 4.56 15.12
C MET A 172 2.20 4.98 14.87
N ASP A 173 1.61 5.76 15.76
CA ASP A 173 0.23 6.25 15.57
C ASP A 173 0.10 7.13 14.32
N TYR A 174 1.07 8.02 14.11
CA TYR A 174 1.12 8.85 12.92
C TYR A 174 1.27 8.01 11.64
N PHE A 175 2.14 7.00 11.67
CA PHE A 175 2.31 6.04 10.59
C PHE A 175 1.00 5.30 10.28
N LEU A 176 0.30 4.80 11.31
CA LEU A 176 -0.98 4.10 11.14
C LEU A 176 -2.06 5.00 10.56
N ALA A 177 -2.13 6.26 11.01
CA ALA A 177 -3.06 7.26 10.46
C ALA A 177 -2.80 7.55 8.97
N LEU A 178 -1.53 7.47 8.53
CA LEU A 178 -1.13 7.67 7.14
C LEU A 178 -1.32 6.44 6.24
N LEU A 179 -1.66 5.25 6.76
CA LEU A 179 -1.87 4.05 5.92
C LEU A 179 -3.11 4.14 5.03
N VAL A 180 -4.06 5.01 5.36
CA VAL A 180 -5.28 5.23 4.59
C VAL A 180 -5.16 6.56 3.85
N PRO A 181 -5.28 6.59 2.50
CA PRO A 181 -5.29 7.83 1.75
C PRO A 181 -6.39 8.77 2.26
N GLY A 182 -5.98 10.00 2.54
CA GLY A 182 -6.85 11.00 3.14
C GLY A 182 -7.76 11.73 2.15
N ARG A 183 -8.46 12.74 2.68
CA ARG A 183 -9.27 13.67 1.89
C ARG A 183 -8.35 14.56 1.03
N LEU A 184 -8.80 14.91 -0.17
CA LEU A 184 -8.15 15.96 -0.96
C LEU A 184 -8.71 17.31 -0.55
N TYR A 185 -7.82 18.22 -0.16
CA TYR A 185 -8.24 19.57 0.19
C TYR A 185 -8.49 20.40 -1.08
N VAL A 186 -9.75 20.76 -1.28
CA VAL A 186 -10.19 21.54 -2.44
C VAL A 186 -10.19 23.02 -2.07
N LYS A 187 -9.14 23.77 -2.47
CA LYS A 187 -9.03 25.22 -2.22
C LYS A 187 -10.00 26.08 -3.04
N HIS A 188 -10.35 25.64 -4.25
CA HIS A 188 -11.22 26.38 -5.18
C HIS A 188 -12.42 25.53 -5.59
N ARG A 189 -13.59 26.14 -5.82
CA ARG A 189 -14.77 25.41 -6.35
C ARG A 189 -14.41 24.73 -7.66
N LEU A 190 -14.55 23.42 -7.73
CA LEU A 190 -14.29 22.63 -8.94
C LEU A 190 -15.38 22.83 -9.99
N VAL A 191 -16.59 23.17 -9.55
CA VAL A 191 -17.73 23.48 -10.41
C VAL A 191 -17.64 24.93 -10.87
N SER A 192 -17.84 25.16 -12.16
CA SER A 192 -17.95 26.50 -12.74
C SER A 192 -19.27 27.14 -12.33
N ASP A 193 -19.28 28.44 -12.01
CA ASP A 193 -20.51 29.17 -11.71
C ASP A 193 -21.32 29.38 -13.00
N VAL A 194 -22.02 28.33 -13.45
CA VAL A 194 -22.99 28.40 -14.54
C VAL A 194 -24.35 28.70 -13.91
N GLY A 195 -24.97 29.81 -14.34
CA GLY A 195 -26.02 30.51 -13.61
C GLY A 195 -27.23 29.69 -13.10
N ILE A 196 -27.84 30.23 -12.04
CA ILE A 196 -29.17 29.93 -11.45
C ILE A 196 -29.38 28.51 -10.89
N ALA A 197 -28.63 27.49 -11.31
CA ALA A 197 -28.72 26.14 -10.72
C ALA A 197 -27.90 26.04 -9.42
N LYS A 198 -28.51 25.52 -8.34
CA LYS A 198 -27.82 25.25 -7.06
C LYS A 198 -26.63 24.32 -7.30
N ILE A 199 -25.41 24.83 -7.14
CA ILE A 199 -24.18 24.05 -7.29
C ILE A 199 -24.16 22.94 -6.23
N PRO A 200 -24.05 21.65 -6.61
CA PRO A 200 -23.97 20.58 -5.64
C PRO A 200 -22.66 20.70 -4.86
N HIS A 201 -22.77 20.69 -3.54
CA HIS A 201 -21.61 20.63 -2.67
C HIS A 201 -20.92 19.27 -2.84
N ILE A 202 -19.78 19.24 -3.53
CA ILE A 202 -18.99 18.02 -3.74
C ILE A 202 -17.76 17.98 -2.81
N ARG A 203 -17.31 16.77 -2.50
CA ARG A 203 -16.08 16.44 -1.79
C ARG A 203 -15.28 15.48 -2.65
N LEU A 204 -13.97 15.67 -2.68
CA LEU A 204 -13.05 14.75 -3.32
C LEU A 204 -12.32 13.90 -2.30
N VAL A 205 -12.19 12.62 -2.60
CA VAL A 205 -11.45 11.66 -1.78
C VAL A 205 -10.47 10.91 -2.67
N LEU A 206 -9.28 10.61 -2.14
CA LEU A 206 -8.39 9.65 -2.79
C LEU A 206 -8.84 8.23 -2.42
N SER A 207 -9.12 7.43 -3.43
CA SER A 207 -9.36 6.00 -3.23
C SER A 207 -8.20 5.18 -3.79
N THR A 208 -8.03 3.98 -3.24
CA THR A 208 -6.95 3.07 -3.58
C THR A 208 -7.51 1.77 -4.11
N LYS A 209 -7.02 1.35 -5.28
CA LYS A 209 -7.29 0.04 -5.86
C LYS A 209 -6.05 -0.83 -5.73
N LEU A 210 -6.26 -2.08 -5.30
CA LEU A 210 -5.19 -3.05 -5.12
C LEU A 210 -4.46 -3.34 -6.44
N PRO A 211 -3.21 -3.82 -6.41
CA PRO A 211 -2.46 -4.08 -7.62
C PRO A 211 -3.13 -5.13 -8.50
N LEU A 212 -3.06 -4.90 -9.80
CA LEU A 212 -3.40 -5.88 -10.83
C LEU A 212 -2.22 -6.84 -10.99
N MET A 213 -2.48 -8.15 -11.04
CA MET A 213 -1.42 -9.16 -11.15
C MET A 213 -1.83 -10.27 -12.12
N PHE A 214 -0.86 -10.75 -12.90
CA PHE A 214 -1.03 -11.96 -13.70
C PHE A 214 -1.20 -13.18 -12.79
N ASP A 215 -2.16 -14.02 -13.16
CA ASP A 215 -2.21 -15.39 -12.70
C ASP A 215 -1.15 -16.19 -13.45
N ARG A 216 -0.03 -16.43 -12.77
CA ARG A 216 1.12 -17.15 -13.34
C ARG A 216 0.84 -18.63 -13.60
N ARG A 217 -0.21 -19.19 -12.98
CA ARG A 217 -0.60 -20.59 -13.16
C ARG A 217 -1.57 -20.75 -14.32
N GLU A 218 -2.47 -19.79 -14.49
CA GLU A 218 -3.47 -19.82 -15.56
C GLU A 218 -3.05 -19.09 -16.84
N SER A 219 -1.98 -18.28 -16.79
CA SER A 219 -1.39 -17.68 -18.00
C SER A 219 -0.45 -18.67 -18.67
N VAL A 220 -0.78 -19.12 -19.88
CA VAL A 220 -0.11 -20.22 -20.58
C VAL A 220 0.22 -19.82 -22.02
N ALA A 221 1.36 -20.29 -22.53
CA ALA A 221 1.74 -20.16 -23.93
C ALA A 221 1.58 -21.47 -24.70
N TYR A 222 1.11 -21.32 -25.92
CA TYR A 222 0.94 -22.36 -26.93
C TYR A 222 1.91 -22.08 -28.09
N GLU A 223 1.70 -22.72 -29.23
CA GLU A 223 2.61 -22.65 -30.38
C GLU A 223 2.68 -21.24 -30.97
N ASP A 224 1.54 -20.66 -31.31
CA ASP A 224 1.43 -19.35 -31.95
C ASP A 224 0.51 -18.40 -31.19
N TRP A 225 0.11 -18.76 -29.96
CA TRP A 225 -0.77 -17.93 -29.15
C TRP A 225 -0.50 -18.07 -27.66
N VAL A 226 -1.05 -17.13 -26.87
CA VAL A 226 -1.04 -17.20 -25.41
C VAL A 226 -2.46 -16.97 -24.87
N SER A 227 -2.78 -17.67 -23.78
CA SER A 227 -3.92 -17.35 -22.92
C SER A 227 -3.39 -16.64 -21.69
N LEU A 228 -3.89 -15.44 -21.40
CA LEU A 228 -3.47 -14.62 -20.27
C LEU A 228 -4.65 -14.43 -19.32
N LYS A 229 -4.38 -14.57 -18.02
CA LYS A 229 -5.34 -14.27 -16.95
C LYS A 229 -4.70 -13.40 -15.91
N TRP A 230 -5.46 -12.46 -15.38
CA TRP A 230 -5.05 -11.61 -14.27
C TRP A 230 -6.17 -11.42 -13.26
N PHE A 231 -5.81 -10.96 -12.08
CA PHE A 231 -6.75 -10.71 -10.99
C PHE A 231 -6.34 -9.49 -10.18
N VAL A 232 -7.33 -8.98 -9.45
CA VAL A 232 -7.16 -8.05 -8.35
C VAL A 232 -7.57 -8.80 -7.10
N ASN A 233 -6.79 -8.72 -6.01
CA ASN A 233 -7.13 -9.34 -4.72
C ASN A 233 -8.29 -8.61 -4.01
N SER A 234 -9.37 -8.31 -4.73
CA SER A 234 -10.57 -7.65 -4.23
C SER A 234 -11.79 -8.54 -4.41
N GLN A 235 -12.71 -8.53 -3.45
CA GLN A 235 -13.91 -9.36 -3.47
C GLN A 235 -15.00 -8.89 -4.45
N GLN A 236 -14.82 -7.75 -5.11
CA GLN A 236 -15.84 -7.19 -6.01
C GLN A 236 -15.35 -7.15 -7.46
N PRO A 237 -16.10 -7.76 -8.40
CA PRO A 237 -15.87 -7.55 -9.82
C PRO A 237 -16.28 -6.12 -10.18
N GLN A 238 -15.30 -5.23 -10.35
CA GLN A 238 -15.52 -3.92 -10.94
C GLN A 238 -15.32 -4.03 -12.46
N LEU A 239 -16.21 -3.40 -13.24
CA LEU A 239 -15.98 -3.14 -14.66
C LEU A 239 -14.80 -2.19 -14.79
N GLU A 240 -13.60 -2.76 -14.93
CA GLU A 240 -12.36 -2.02 -15.15
C GLU A 240 -11.89 -2.19 -16.59
N GLN A 241 -11.24 -1.16 -17.10
CA GLN A 241 -10.51 -1.22 -18.36
C GLN A 241 -9.03 -1.41 -18.05
N TYR A 242 -8.40 -2.30 -18.78
CA TYR A 242 -7.00 -2.64 -18.68
C TYR A 242 -6.29 -2.32 -19.99
N GLU A 243 -5.00 -2.05 -19.90
CA GLU A 243 -4.11 -1.93 -21.04
C GLU A 243 -3.12 -3.09 -20.99
N LEU A 244 -3.20 -3.97 -21.98
CA LEU A 244 -2.31 -5.10 -22.14
C LEU A 244 -1.31 -4.79 -23.26
N ARG A 245 -0.03 -4.99 -22.96
CA ARG A 245 1.07 -4.83 -23.90
C ARG A 245 1.81 -6.14 -24.04
N PHE A 246 2.30 -6.41 -25.25
CA PHE A 246 3.24 -7.50 -25.47
C PHE A 246 4.41 -7.04 -26.33
N LYS A 247 5.57 -7.66 -26.12
CA LYS A 247 6.78 -7.38 -26.88
C LYS A 247 7.67 -8.62 -26.95
N LEU A 248 8.11 -8.96 -28.16
CA LEU A 248 9.17 -9.96 -28.37
C LEU A 248 10.51 -9.44 -27.80
N LEU A 249 11.21 -10.27 -27.02
CA LEU A 249 12.47 -9.87 -26.37
C LEU A 249 13.70 -10.14 -27.24
N GLU A 250 13.77 -11.29 -27.90
CA GLU A 250 14.95 -11.76 -28.64
C GLU A 250 14.64 -11.85 -30.13
N SER A 251 14.52 -10.70 -30.79
CA SER A 251 14.30 -10.66 -32.23
C SER A 251 15.53 -11.16 -32.99
N ARG A 252 15.39 -12.22 -33.77
CA ARG A 252 16.44 -12.78 -34.64
C ARG A 252 16.53 -12.04 -35.97
N THR A 253 15.43 -11.46 -36.44
CA THR A 253 15.37 -10.70 -37.70
C THR A 253 14.84 -9.28 -37.49
N PRO A 254 15.07 -8.35 -38.43
CA PRO A 254 14.48 -7.01 -38.37
C PRO A 254 12.94 -7.01 -38.40
N GLN A 255 12.33 -7.97 -39.10
CA GLN A 255 10.86 -8.13 -39.17
C GLN A 255 10.29 -8.55 -37.81
N GLU A 256 11.00 -9.41 -37.08
CA GLU A 256 10.60 -9.86 -35.74
C GLU A 256 10.48 -8.70 -34.73
N ARG A 257 11.22 -7.59 -34.92
CA ARG A 257 11.13 -6.41 -34.04
C ARG A 257 9.75 -5.74 -34.08
N ALA A 258 8.97 -5.97 -35.13
CA ALA A 258 7.61 -5.47 -35.24
C ALA A 258 6.60 -6.26 -34.38
N HIS A 259 6.97 -7.44 -33.82
CA HIS A 259 6.09 -8.24 -32.97
C HIS A 259 5.97 -7.63 -31.55
N CYS A 260 5.23 -6.54 -31.48
CA CYS A 260 4.75 -5.92 -30.27
C CYS A 260 3.37 -5.31 -30.50
N GLY A 261 2.63 -5.06 -29.42
CA GLY A 261 1.31 -4.48 -29.52
C GLY A 261 0.79 -3.94 -28.21
N THR A 262 -0.25 -3.13 -28.30
CA THR A 262 -0.99 -2.57 -27.16
C THR A 262 -2.48 -2.70 -27.45
N MET A 263 -3.25 -3.13 -26.45
CA MET A 263 -4.68 -3.37 -26.57
C MET A 263 -5.40 -2.95 -25.29
N ASN A 264 -6.64 -2.46 -25.45
CA ASN A 264 -7.53 -2.15 -24.35
C ASN A 264 -8.46 -3.35 -24.12
N VAL A 265 -8.54 -3.82 -22.88
CA VAL A 265 -9.27 -5.04 -22.50
C VAL A 265 -10.22 -4.73 -21.34
N THR A 266 -11.44 -5.24 -21.40
CA THR A 266 -12.47 -5.10 -20.33
C THR A 266 -12.69 -6.38 -19.54
N SER A 267 -12.08 -7.48 -19.97
CA SER A 267 -12.08 -8.78 -19.28
C SER A 267 -10.83 -8.94 -18.42
N ASN A 268 -10.87 -9.89 -17.49
CA ASN A 268 -9.71 -10.35 -16.72
C ASN A 268 -8.92 -11.48 -17.40
N THR A 269 -9.37 -11.89 -18.59
CA THR A 269 -8.74 -12.87 -19.46
C THR A 269 -8.60 -12.31 -20.87
N PHE A 270 -7.53 -12.69 -21.57
CA PHE A 270 -7.34 -12.31 -22.96
C PHE A 270 -6.41 -13.28 -23.70
N GLU A 271 -6.71 -13.52 -24.97
CA GLU A 271 -5.89 -14.37 -25.84
C GLU A 271 -5.20 -13.55 -26.93
N ILE A 272 -3.91 -13.79 -27.13
CA ILE A 272 -3.13 -13.14 -28.19
C ILE A 272 -2.68 -14.21 -29.16
N HIS A 273 -3.21 -14.15 -30.38
CA HIS A 273 -2.95 -15.07 -31.49
C HIS A 273 -1.88 -14.51 -32.46
N ASN A 274 -1.38 -15.35 -33.37
CA ASN A 274 -0.38 -15.00 -34.39
C ASN A 274 0.97 -14.53 -33.82
N LEU A 275 1.38 -15.08 -32.69
CA LEU A 275 2.72 -14.97 -32.15
C LEU A 275 3.66 -15.94 -32.88
N LEU A 276 4.95 -15.62 -32.86
CA LEU A 276 5.94 -16.49 -33.47
C LEU A 276 6.21 -17.71 -32.57
N PRO A 277 6.34 -18.92 -33.13
CA PRO A 277 6.67 -20.12 -32.38
C PRO A 277 8.11 -20.10 -31.86
N ASP A 278 8.37 -20.82 -30.78
CA ASP A 278 9.68 -20.90 -30.11
C ASP A 278 10.31 -19.50 -29.87
N ARG A 279 9.52 -18.57 -29.33
CA ARG A 279 9.95 -17.20 -29.04
C ARG A 279 9.52 -16.74 -27.65
N LEU A 280 10.37 -15.91 -27.05
CA LEU A 280 10.15 -15.37 -25.71
C LEU A 280 9.51 -13.98 -25.78
N TYR A 281 8.32 -13.87 -25.20
CA TYR A 281 7.56 -12.62 -25.13
C TYR A 281 7.48 -12.11 -23.70
N ARG A 282 7.51 -10.79 -23.57
CA ARG A 282 7.10 -10.08 -22.35
C ARG A 282 5.69 -9.57 -22.52
N PHE A 283 4.83 -9.91 -21.59
CA PHE A 283 3.47 -9.39 -21.46
C PHE A 283 3.41 -8.49 -20.24
N THR A 284 2.73 -7.35 -20.37
CA THR A 284 2.61 -6.35 -19.32
C THR A 284 1.17 -5.89 -19.23
N VAL A 285 0.60 -5.89 -18.02
CA VAL A 285 -0.77 -5.46 -17.79
C VAL A 285 -0.80 -4.34 -16.74
N LYS A 286 -1.62 -3.33 -16.99
CA LYS A 286 -1.94 -2.24 -16.05
C LYS A 286 -3.39 -1.81 -16.23
N ARG A 287 -3.88 -0.94 -15.36
CA ARG A 287 -5.19 -0.31 -15.59
C ARG A 287 -5.06 0.69 -16.74
N ALA A 288 -6.14 0.85 -17.48
CA ALA A 288 -6.20 1.88 -18.50
C ALA A 288 -6.20 3.26 -17.84
N GLU A 289 -5.60 4.25 -18.51
CA GLU A 289 -5.67 5.64 -18.07
C GLU A 289 -7.15 6.08 -18.09
N THR A 290 -7.65 6.52 -16.95
CA THR A 290 -9.00 7.07 -16.82
C THR A 290 -8.92 8.51 -16.36
N TYR A 291 -9.99 9.28 -16.60
CA TYR A 291 -10.05 10.67 -16.18
C TYR A 291 -9.78 10.83 -14.67
N THR A 292 -10.20 9.88 -13.85
CA THR A 292 -10.03 9.87 -12.38
C THR A 292 -8.71 9.29 -11.89
N LEU A 293 -7.91 8.63 -12.73
CA LEU A 293 -6.65 8.01 -12.31
C LEU A 293 -5.62 9.08 -11.94
N VAL A 294 -5.10 9.05 -10.73
CA VAL A 294 -4.20 10.07 -10.18
C VAL A 294 -2.75 9.60 -10.12
N TYR A 295 -2.55 8.35 -9.71
CA TYR A 295 -1.22 7.79 -9.57
C TYR A 295 -1.29 6.29 -9.84
N GLU A 296 -0.51 5.86 -10.83
CA GLU A 296 -0.24 4.46 -11.14
C GLU A 296 1.19 4.38 -11.66
N GLN A 297 2.08 3.81 -10.85
CA GLN A 297 3.46 3.52 -11.25
C GLN A 297 3.65 2.04 -11.57
N TRP A 298 2.74 1.19 -11.10
CA TRP A 298 2.86 -0.26 -11.18
C TRP A 298 2.17 -0.83 -12.42
N HIS A 299 2.83 -1.84 -12.98
CA HIS A 299 2.34 -2.76 -13.98
C HIS A 299 2.90 -4.13 -13.62
N ASP A 300 2.10 -5.20 -13.75
CA ASP A 300 2.65 -6.55 -13.61
C ASP A 300 3.16 -7.02 -14.97
N SER A 301 4.17 -7.87 -14.96
CA SER A 301 4.72 -8.45 -16.18
C SER A 301 4.99 -9.93 -16.01
N ILE A 302 4.75 -10.69 -17.07
CA ILE A 302 5.06 -12.10 -17.18
C ILE A 302 5.86 -12.36 -18.45
N LEU A 303 6.77 -13.33 -18.38
CA LEU A 303 7.51 -13.82 -19.54
C LEU A 303 6.95 -15.19 -19.89
N LEU A 304 6.52 -15.36 -21.15
CA LEU A 304 6.09 -16.66 -21.65
C LEU A 304 6.81 -16.96 -22.95
N LYS A 305 7.25 -18.21 -23.08
CA LYS A 305 7.87 -18.73 -24.29
C LYS A 305 6.84 -19.54 -25.07
N THR A 306 6.59 -19.19 -26.32
CA THR A 306 5.74 -19.99 -27.21
C THR A 306 6.40 -21.33 -27.49
N LYS A 307 5.56 -22.34 -27.75
CA LYS A 307 6.03 -23.69 -28.05
C LYS A 307 6.60 -23.76 -29.48
N PRO A 308 7.56 -24.64 -29.76
CA PRO A 308 7.93 -24.93 -31.14
C PRO A 308 6.75 -25.58 -31.87
N TYR A 309 6.70 -25.45 -33.20
CA TYR A 309 5.83 -26.30 -33.99
C TYR A 309 6.22 -27.76 -33.77
N LEU A 310 5.26 -28.58 -33.39
CA LEU A 310 5.39 -30.02 -33.54
C LEU A 310 5.17 -30.30 -35.03
N GLU A 311 6.25 -30.59 -35.76
CA GLU A 311 6.07 -31.33 -37.01
C GLU A 311 5.50 -32.68 -36.60
N GLU A 312 4.19 -32.89 -36.81
CA GLU A 312 3.65 -34.24 -36.82
C GLU A 312 4.49 -35.01 -37.84
N GLU A 313 5.25 -36.01 -37.36
CA GLU A 313 5.88 -36.99 -38.21
C GLU A 313 4.77 -37.54 -39.11
N MET A 314 4.76 -37.08 -40.37
CA MET A 314 4.08 -37.77 -41.45
C MET A 314 4.77 -39.13 -41.56
N GLU A 315 4.36 -40.09 -40.72
CA GLU A 315 4.48 -41.50 -41.05
C GLU A 315 3.72 -41.66 -42.36
N SER A 316 4.47 -41.63 -43.44
CA SER A 316 4.03 -42.00 -44.76
C SER A 316 3.45 -43.40 -44.65
N ALA A 317 2.12 -43.48 -44.62
CA ALA A 317 1.38 -44.64 -45.06
C ALA A 317 1.67 -44.82 -46.57
N THR A 318 2.87 -45.32 -46.88
CA THR A 318 3.14 -46.02 -48.13
C THR A 318 2.29 -47.28 -48.10
N SER A 319 1.06 -47.09 -48.55
CA SER A 319 0.18 -48.13 -49.04
C SER A 319 0.70 -48.49 -50.43
N GLU A 320 1.04 -49.76 -50.67
CA GLU A 320 1.13 -50.35 -52.01
C GLU A 320 1.41 -51.86 -51.87
N PRO A 321 0.97 -52.71 -52.81
CA PRO A 321 -0.41 -52.96 -53.26
C PRO A 321 -0.94 -54.35 -52.87
#